data_AF-A0A661WQG5-F1
#
_entry.id   AF-A0A661WQG5-F1
#
_cell.length_a   1.000
_cell.length_b   1.000
_cell.length_c   1.000
_cell.angle_alpha   90.00
_cell.angle_beta   90.00
_cell.angle_gamma   90.00
#
_symmetry.space_group_name_H-M   'P 1'
#
loop_
_entity.id
_entity.type
_entity.pdbx_description
1 polymer ?
#
loop_
_entity_poly.entity_id
_entity_poly.type
_entity_poly.pdbx_seq_one_letter_code
_entity_poly.pdbx_strand_id
1 'polypeptide(L)'
;MTKFLNKWLRKFHRWLAVPTAILIPIIIVIKFSGNPSWQVLLKQVDKFQSPMMLILAITGAYLYLLPYIAKWQRNGRKKKALRTKQELARGHSETR
;
A
#
# COMPACT_ATOMS: atom_id res chain seq x y z
N MET A 1 13.59 -1.99 9.62
CA MET A 1 13.77 -0.85 8.68
C MET A 1 12.54 -0.53 7.82
N THR A 2 11.42 -1.26 7.89
CA THR A 2 10.29 -1.09 6.95
C THR A 2 9.24 -0.03 7.32
N LYS A 3 9.22 0.51 8.56
CA LYS A 3 8.23 1.53 8.94
C LYS A 3 8.32 2.80 8.08
N PHE A 4 9.52 3.16 7.65
CA PHE A 4 9.75 4.33 6.81
C PHE A 4 9.25 4.08 5.39
N LEU A 5 9.65 2.96 4.76
CA LEU A 5 9.11 2.53 3.47
C LEU A 5 7.58 2.45 3.49
N ASN A 6 6.97 1.94 4.56
CA ASN A 6 5.50 1.80 4.67
C ASN A 6 4.76 3.15 4.79
N LYS A 7 5.43 4.19 5.31
CA LYS A 7 4.88 5.56 5.29
C LYS A 7 5.11 6.21 3.92
N TRP A 8 6.28 5.98 3.33
CA TRP A 8 6.64 6.49 2.01
C TRP A 8 5.76 5.91 0.90
N LEU A 9 5.57 4.59 0.85
CA LEU A 9 4.67 3.88 -0.08
C LEU A 9 3.23 4.38 0.00
N ARG A 10 2.76 4.71 1.20
CA ARG A 10 1.42 5.28 1.41
C ARG A 10 1.28 6.67 0.79
N LYS A 11 2.29 7.53 0.97
CA LYS A 11 2.32 8.84 0.33
C LYS A 11 2.47 8.71 -1.19
N PHE A 12 3.38 7.86 -1.67
CA PHE A 12 3.62 7.62 -3.08
C PHE A 12 2.38 7.08 -3.80
N HIS A 13 1.71 6.07 -3.24
CA HIS A 13 0.48 5.52 -3.80
C HIS A 13 -0.63 6.58 -3.90
N ARG A 14 -0.83 7.38 -2.84
CA ARG A 14 -1.82 8.45 -2.82
C ARG A 14 -1.46 9.59 -3.78
N TRP A 15 -0.17 9.90 -3.92
CA TRP A 15 0.34 10.95 -4.80
C TRP A 15 0.25 10.57 -6.29
N LEU A 16 0.35 9.29 -6.63
CA LEU A 16 0.08 8.78 -7.99
C LEU A 16 -1.42 8.57 -8.27
N ALA A 17 -2.19 8.13 -7.26
CA ALA A 17 -3.62 7.86 -7.43
C ALA A 17 -4.44 9.12 -7.72
N VAL A 18 -4.13 10.24 -7.06
CA VAL A 18 -4.85 11.52 -7.26
C VAL A 18 -4.75 12.03 -8.71
N PRO A 19 -3.55 12.21 -9.30
CA PRO A 19 -3.45 12.67 -10.68
C PRO A 19 -4.05 11.65 -11.64
N THR A 20 -3.90 10.34 -11.41
CA THR A 20 -4.53 9.31 -12.25
C THR A 20 -6.07 9.43 -12.22
N ALA A 21 -6.67 9.64 -11.05
CA ALA A 21 -8.11 9.79 -10.89
C ALA A 21 -8.66 11.07 -11.56
N ILE A 22 -7.86 12.14 -11.61
CA ILE A 22 -8.19 13.39 -12.32
C ILE A 22 -7.98 13.23 -13.82
N LEU A 23 -6.99 12.45 -14.25
CA LEU A 23 -6.68 12.24 -15.65
C LEU A 23 -7.81 11.49 -16.38
N ILE A 24 -8.44 10.51 -15.73
CA ILE A 24 -9.56 9.73 -16.29
C ILE A 24 -10.71 10.62 -16.82
N PRO A 25 -11.33 11.53 -16.05
CA PRO A 25 -12.38 12.39 -16.56
C PRO A 25 -11.88 13.37 -17.62
N ILE A 26 -10.66 13.87 -17.53
CA ILE A 26 -10.05 14.72 -18.57
C ILE A 26 -9.95 13.96 -19.90
N ILE A 27 -9.48 12.71 -19.86
CA ILE A 27 -9.38 11.84 -21.04
C ILE A 27 -10.77 11.61 -21.66
N ILE A 28 -11.79 11.39 -20.82
CA ILE A 28 -13.17 11.20 -21.29
C ILE A 28 -13.68 12.46 -22.01
N VAL A 29 -13.50 13.65 -21.42
CA VAL A 29 -13.91 14.91 -22.05
C VAL A 29 -13.18 15.15 -23.37
N ILE A 30 -11.88 14.88 -23.42
CA ILE A 30 -11.08 15.02 -24.64
C ILE A 30 -11.54 14.03 -25.72
N LYS A 31 -11.83 12.78 -25.34
CA LYS A 31 -12.37 11.78 -26.28
C LYS A 31 -13.71 12.21 -26.88
N PHE A 32 -14.59 12.80 -26.07
CA PHE A 32 -15.88 13.32 -26.54
C PHE A 32 -15.73 14.58 -27.41
N SER A 33 -14.67 15.37 -27.23
CA SER A 33 -14.41 16.58 -28.04
C SER A 33 -14.07 16.26 -29.51
N GLY A 34 -13.68 15.03 -29.85
CA GLY A 34 -13.48 14.58 -31.23
C GLY A 34 -12.27 15.18 -31.96
N ASN A 35 -11.46 16.00 -31.29
CA ASN A 35 -10.38 16.76 -31.92
C ASN A 35 -9.12 15.88 -32.15
N PRO A 36 -8.67 15.70 -33.41
CA PRO A 36 -7.65 14.71 -33.77
C PRO A 36 -6.27 14.98 -33.15
N SER A 37 -5.91 16.25 -32.93
CA SER A 37 -4.64 16.62 -32.30
C SER A 37 -4.54 16.12 -30.86
N TRP A 38 -5.65 16.12 -30.14
CA TRP A 38 -5.70 15.64 -28.77
C TRP A 38 -5.68 14.11 -28.67
N GLN A 39 -6.17 13.40 -29.70
CA GLN A 39 -6.13 11.93 -29.72
C GLN A 39 -4.69 11.38 -29.83
N VAL A 40 -3.78 12.11 -30.48
CA VAL A 40 -2.35 11.74 -30.54
C VAL A 40 -1.71 11.84 -29.15
N LEU A 41 -1.99 12.93 -28.42
CA LEU A 41 -1.53 13.12 -27.05
C LEU A 41 -2.09 12.04 -26.11
N LEU A 42 -3.37 11.69 -26.26
CA LEU A 42 -4.00 10.61 -25.50
C LEU A 42 -3.30 9.26 -25.70
N LYS A 43 -2.97 8.88 -26.94
CA LYS A 43 -2.25 7.62 -27.21
C LYS A 43 -0.88 7.56 -26.52
N GLN A 44 -0.22 8.71 -26.38
CA GLN A 44 1.08 8.81 -25.72
C GLN A 44 0.94 8.71 -24.20
N VAL A 45 -0.11 9.33 -23.64
CA VAL A 45 -0.48 9.23 -22.23
C VAL A 45 -0.91 7.80 -21.86
N ASP A 46 -1.73 7.13 -22.69
CA ASP A 46 -2.20 5.76 -22.45
C ASP A 46 -1.02 4.77 -22.31
N LYS A 47 0.01 4.91 -23.16
CA LYS A 47 1.23 4.10 -23.07
C LYS A 47 1.97 4.29 -21.74
N PHE A 48 1.96 5.50 -21.20
CA PHE A 48 2.61 5.83 -19.93
C PHE A 48 1.73 5.48 -18.72
N GLN A 49 0.41 5.59 -18.87
CA GLN A 49 -0.58 5.27 -17.85
C GLN A 49 -0.63 3.77 -17.57
N SER A 50 -0.47 2.92 -18.59
CA SER A 50 -0.52 1.46 -18.44
C SER A 50 0.48 0.89 -17.40
N PRO A 51 1.80 1.17 -17.49
CA PRO A 51 2.74 0.76 -16.44
C PRO A 51 2.48 1.47 -15.11
N MET A 52 2.00 2.72 -15.14
CA MET A 52 1.65 3.47 -13.93
C MET A 52 0.50 2.80 -13.15
N MET A 53 -0.50 2.28 -13.86
CA MET A 53 -1.62 1.56 -13.28
C MET A 53 -1.19 0.21 -12.69
N LEU A 54 -0.29 -0.51 -13.36
CA LEU A 54 0.29 -1.74 -12.85
C LEU A 54 1.07 -1.51 -11.55
N ILE A 55 1.90 -0.47 -11.50
CA ILE A 55 2.63 -0.07 -10.29
C ILE A 55 1.65 0.28 -9.17
N LEU A 56 0.56 1.02 -9.47
CA LEU A 56 -0.48 1.34 -8.51
C LEU A 56 -1.12 0.09 -7.91
N ALA A 57 -1.42 -0.90 -8.75
CA ALA A 57 -2.02 -2.18 -8.32
C ALA A 57 -1.05 -2.97 -7.42
N ILE A 58 0.21 -3.11 -7.82
CA ILE A 58 1.23 -3.83 -7.03
C ILE A 58 1.47 -3.13 -5.70
N THR A 59 1.65 -1.80 -5.71
CA THR A 59 1.89 -1.02 -4.48
C THR A 59 0.68 -1.01 -3.54
N GLY A 60 -0.54 -0.97 -4.10
CA GLY A 60 -1.79 -1.09 -3.34
C GLY A 60 -1.96 -2.48 -2.70
N ALA A 61 -1.72 -3.55 -3.46
CA ALA A 61 -1.78 -4.92 -2.97
C ALA A 61 -0.76 -5.17 -1.84
N TYR A 62 0.47 -4.67 -2.00
CA TYR A 62 1.49 -4.73 -0.95
C TYR A 62 1.03 -4.03 0.34
N LEU A 63 0.46 -2.83 0.22
CA LEU A 63 -0.07 -2.07 1.36
C LEU A 63 -1.25 -2.78 2.04
N TYR A 64 -2.08 -3.49 1.28
CA TYR A 64 -3.19 -4.29 1.79
C TYR A 64 -2.72 -5.51 2.59
N LEU A 65 -1.65 -6.16 2.16
CA LEU A 65 -1.11 -7.35 2.84
C LEU A 65 -0.33 -7.00 4.12
N LEU A 66 0.23 -5.79 4.17
CA LEU A 66 1.04 -5.29 5.26
C LEU A 66 0.40 -5.33 6.66
N PRO A 67 -0.86 -4.86 6.87
CA PRO A 67 -1.53 -4.99 8.17
C PRO A 67 -1.75 -6.45 8.57
N TYR A 68 -1.91 -7.35 7.61
CA TYR A 68 -2.12 -8.78 7.87
C TYR A 68 -0.85 -9.40 8.47
N ILE A 69 0.31 -9.13 7.86
CA ILE A 69 1.62 -9.57 8.35
C ILE A 69 1.94 -8.90 9.70
N ALA A 70 1.67 -7.60 9.83
CA ALA A 70 1.91 -6.86 11.07
C ALA A 70 1.06 -7.37 12.25
N LYS A 71 -0.19 -7.76 12.00
CA LYS A 71 -1.08 -8.38 13.00
C LYS A 71 -0.50 -9.71 13.48
N TRP A 72 0.00 -10.53 12.56
CA TRP A 72 0.59 -11.82 12.88
C TRP A 72 1.86 -11.68 13.74
N GLN A 73 2.74 -10.74 13.39
CA GLN A 73 3.96 -10.46 14.13
C GLN A 73 3.68 -9.92 15.55
N ARG A 74 2.64 -9.10 15.73
CA ARG A 74 2.26 -8.55 17.05
C ARG A 74 1.73 -9.65 17.99
N ASN A 75 1.01 -10.63 17.46
CA ASN A 75 0.49 -11.75 18.25
C ASN A 75 1.60 -12.69 18.74
N GLY A 76 2.63 -12.93 17.92
CA GLY A 76 3.81 -13.71 18.32
C GLY A 76 4.58 -13.07 19.50
N ARG A 77 4.72 -11.74 19.50
CA ARG A 77 5.34 -10.99 20.61
C ARG A 77 4.52 -11.04 21.89
N LYS A 78 3.18 -10.92 21.81
CA LYS A 78 2.30 -11.06 22.98
C LYS A 78 2.39 -12.46 23.60
N LYS A 79 2.40 -13.52 22.77
CA LYS A 79 2.55 -14.91 23.25
C LYS A 79 3.89 -15.13 23.97
N LYS A 80 5.00 -14.60 23.44
CA LYS A 80 6.30 -14.65 24.13
C LYS A 80 6.26 -13.92 25.47
N ALA A 81 5.73 -12.70 25.52
CA ALA A 81 5.63 -11.94 26.77
C ALA A 81 4.75 -12.62 27.83
N LEU A 82 3.66 -13.27 27.41
CA LEU A 82 2.80 -14.06 28.29
C LEU A 82 3.51 -15.31 28.82
N ARG A 83 4.25 -16.03 27.97
CA ARG A 83 5.07 -17.18 28.40
C ARG A 83 6.14 -16.76 29.41
N THR A 84 6.88 -15.70 29.14
CA THR A 84 7.90 -15.19 30.08
C THR A 84 7.30 -14.79 31.43
N LYS A 85 6.11 -14.17 31.43
CA LYS A 85 5.38 -13.87 32.68
C LYS A 85 4.95 -15.12 33.44
N GLN A 86 4.50 -16.16 32.74
CA GLN A 86 4.12 -17.43 33.35
C GLN A 86 5.32 -18.19 33.92
N GLU A 87 6.46 -18.17 33.23
CA GLU A 87 7.71 -18.77 33.71
C GLU A 87 8.25 -18.05 34.95
N LEU A 88 8.23 -16.70 34.98
CA LEU A 88 8.58 -15.93 36.18
C LEU A 88 7.66 -16.22 37.37
N ALA A 89 6.35 -16.36 37.12
CA ALA A 89 5.37 -16.63 38.18
C ALA A 89 5.52 -18.04 38.77
N ARG A 90 5.92 -19.03 37.97
CA ARG A 90 6.18 -20.41 38.44
C ARG A 90 7.49 -20.52 39.22
N GLY A 91 8.56 -19.85 38.77
CA GLY A 91 9.82 -19.85 39.49
C GLY A 91 9.72 -19.22 40.89
N HIS A 92 8.79 -18.28 41.08
CA HIS A 92 8.55 -17.64 42.38
C HIS A 92 7.69 -18.49 43.34
N SER A 93 6.96 -19.50 42.83
CA SER A 93 6.17 -20.42 43.66
C SER A 93 6.93 -21.65 44.13
N GLU A 94 8.04 -22.01 43.47
CA GLU A 94 8.91 -23.13 43.91
C GLU A 94 9.94 -22.72 44.95
N THR A 95 10.20 -21.42 45.13
CA THR A 95 11.20 -20.90 46.09
C THR A 95 10.60 -20.46 47.43
N ARG A 96 9.35 -20.81 47.72
CA ARG A 96 8.63 -20.41 48.94
C ARG A 96 7.99 -21.63 49.60
#